data_AF-A0A9P6PST9-F1
#
_entry.id   AF-A0A9P6PST9-F1
#
_cell.length_a   1.000
_cell.length_b   1.000
_cell.length_c   1.000
_cell.angle_alpha   90.00
_cell.angle_beta   90.00
_cell.angle_gamma   90.00
#
_symmetry.space_group_name_H-M   'P 1'
#
loop_
_entity.id
_entity.type
_entity.pdbx_description
1 polymer ?
#
loop_
_entity_poly.entity_id
_entity_poly.type
_entity_poly.pdbx_seq_one_letter_code
_entity_poly.pdbx_strand_id
1 'polypeptide(L)'
;MSKVMLEEKFFETWFDGCTVLLGDGAVNAMQDAVVLANYISALKINDAEAILKLFRQYQDERAPHARAAVTTSANLPSLFGRFNTLFRKLILNIPMWLWLMALSKARKSRPWISFFPSANDAGSQKPHYQPSLARTRPKDH
;
A
#
# COMPACT_ATOMS: atom_id res chain seq x y z
N MET A 1 21.09 -4.77 -15.84
CA MET A 1 20.98 -5.38 -14.49
C MET A 1 19.72 -4.93 -13.71
N SER A 2 18.66 -4.42 -14.34
CA SER A 2 17.50 -3.86 -13.61
C SER A 2 16.28 -4.78 -13.50
N LYS A 3 16.15 -5.81 -14.34
CA LYS A 3 14.99 -6.72 -14.33
C LYS A 3 15.05 -7.74 -13.18
N VAL A 4 16.23 -8.32 -12.96
CA VAL A 4 16.45 -9.40 -11.98
C VAL A 4 16.29 -8.91 -10.53
N MET A 5 16.72 -7.68 -10.19
CA MET A 5 16.53 -7.13 -8.83
C MET A 5 15.10 -6.65 -8.52
N LEU A 6 14.25 -6.43 -9.53
CA LEU A 6 12.85 -6.08 -9.32
C LEU A 6 12.01 -7.34 -9.01
N GLU A 7 12.36 -8.49 -9.59
CA GLU A 7 11.74 -9.78 -9.29
C GLU A 7 12.08 -10.27 -7.87
N GLU A 8 13.31 -10.06 -7.37
CA GLU A 8 13.65 -10.41 -5.97
C GLU A 8 12.87 -9.64 -4.90
N LYS A 9 12.35 -8.44 -5.23
CA LYS A 9 11.66 -7.56 -4.27
C LYS A 9 10.14 -7.56 -4.39
N PHE A 10 9.59 -8.14 -5.45
CA PHE A 10 8.14 -8.24 -5.64
C PHE A 10 7.78 -9.69 -5.96
N PHE A 11 7.16 -10.37 -4.99
CA PHE A 11 6.70 -11.73 -5.17
C PHE A 11 5.43 -11.78 -6.03
N GLU A 12 5.36 -12.72 -6.96
CA GLU A 12 4.14 -13.01 -7.73
C GLU A 12 3.11 -13.75 -6.87
N THR A 13 3.58 -14.62 -5.97
CA THR A 13 2.76 -15.39 -5.04
C THR A 13 2.55 -14.59 -3.75
N TRP A 14 1.31 -14.17 -3.48
CA TRP A 14 0.96 -13.39 -2.29
C TRP A 14 0.25 -14.23 -1.22
N PHE A 15 -0.24 -15.40 -1.59
CA PHE A 15 -0.94 -16.30 -0.68
C PHE A 15 -0.79 -17.73 -1.17
N ASP A 16 -0.87 -18.67 -0.23
CA ASP A 16 -0.98 -20.09 -0.49
C ASP A 16 -1.87 -20.74 0.57
N GLY A 17 -2.89 -21.48 0.13
CA GLY A 17 -3.95 -21.99 1.00
C GLY A 17 -4.58 -20.88 1.87
N CYS A 18 -4.48 -21.05 3.20
CA CYS A 18 -4.97 -20.09 4.20
C CYS A 18 -3.90 -19.10 4.69
N THR A 19 -2.72 -19.09 4.08
CA THR A 19 -1.60 -18.23 4.46
C THR A 19 -1.48 -17.07 3.47
N VAL A 20 -1.31 -15.85 3.97
CA VAL A 20 -1.13 -14.65 3.15
C VAL A 20 0.14 -13.92 3.57
N LEU A 21 0.86 -13.39 2.59
CA LEU A 21 2.02 -12.54 2.79
C LEU A 21 1.57 -11.09 2.92
N LEU A 22 2.13 -10.41 3.91
CA LEU A 22 1.99 -8.98 4.12
C LEU A 22 3.29 -8.31 3.70
N GLY A 23 3.17 -7.10 3.15
CA GLY A 23 4.26 -6.40 2.49
C GLY A 23 5.48 -6.14 3.35
N ASP A 24 6.57 -5.77 2.67
CA ASP A 24 7.85 -5.48 3.29
C ASP A 24 7.88 -4.07 3.92
N GLY A 25 8.28 -3.99 5.18
CA GLY A 25 8.31 -2.78 6.01
C GLY A 25 6.99 -2.45 6.73
N ALA A 26 7.10 -1.79 7.88
CA ALA A 26 5.97 -1.55 8.79
C ALA A 26 4.76 -0.86 8.15
N VAL A 27 4.98 0.18 7.34
CA VAL A 27 3.87 0.94 6.73
C VAL A 27 3.10 0.11 5.71
N ASN A 28 3.80 -0.64 4.85
CA ASN A 28 3.14 -1.48 3.85
C ASN A 28 2.40 -2.63 4.52
N ALA A 29 3.04 -3.30 5.50
CA ALA A 29 2.43 -4.37 6.27
C ALA A 29 1.15 -3.90 7.01
N MET A 30 1.17 -2.71 7.60
CA MET A 30 -0.02 -2.15 8.27
C MET A 30 -1.14 -1.85 7.27
N GLN A 31 -0.82 -1.26 6.12
CA GLN A 31 -1.81 -1.00 5.07
C GLN A 31 -2.43 -2.29 4.52
N ASP A 32 -1.59 -3.30 4.32
CA ASP A 32 -2.01 -4.62 3.85
C ASP A 32 -2.92 -5.30 4.88
N ALA A 33 -2.55 -5.26 6.16
CA ALA A 33 -3.35 -5.78 7.26
C ALA A 33 -4.74 -5.11 7.33
N VAL A 34 -4.82 -3.79 7.13
CA VAL A 34 -6.11 -3.07 7.11
C VAL A 34 -7.00 -3.54 5.95
N VAL A 35 -6.46 -3.61 4.74
CA VAL A 35 -7.24 -4.05 3.56
C VAL A 35 -7.69 -5.49 3.72
N LEU A 36 -6.80 -6.36 4.19
CA LEU A 36 -7.11 -7.76 4.47
C LEU A 36 -8.20 -7.90 5.55
N ALA A 37 -8.10 -7.16 6.65
CA ALA A 37 -9.08 -7.18 7.72
C ALA A 37 -10.48 -6.78 7.23
N ASN A 38 -10.57 -5.78 6.35
CA ASN A 38 -11.84 -5.40 5.73
C ASN A 38 -12.46 -6.56 4.97
N TYR A 39 -11.68 -7.19 4.10
CA TYR A 39 -12.13 -8.34 3.32
C TYR A 39 -12.57 -9.50 4.22
N ILE A 40 -11.78 -9.85 5.24
CA ILE A 40 -12.10 -10.92 6.19
C ILE A 40 -13.39 -10.59 6.95
N SER A 41 -13.59 -9.34 7.36
CA SER A 41 -14.80 -8.93 8.10
C SER A 41 -16.09 -9.10 7.31
N ALA A 42 -16.01 -9.09 5.97
CA ALA A 42 -17.16 -9.30 5.09
C ALA A 42 -17.39 -10.77 4.73
N LEU A 43 -16.49 -11.67 5.13
CA LEU A 43 -16.62 -13.09 4.86
C LEU A 43 -17.73 -13.68 5.74
N LYS A 44 -18.80 -14.17 5.11
CA LYS A 44 -19.95 -14.77 5.83
C LYS A 44 -19.85 -16.29 5.98
N ILE A 45 -19.02 -16.95 5.16
CA ILE A 45 -18.92 -18.41 5.06
C ILE A 45 -17.45 -18.80 5.06
N ASN A 46 -17.08 -19.74 5.93
CA ASN A 46 -15.72 -20.28 6.04
C ASN A 46 -15.49 -21.40 5.01
N ASP A 47 -15.68 -21.07 3.74
CA ASP A 47 -15.35 -21.96 2.63
C ASP A 47 -13.95 -21.63 2.10
N ALA A 48 -13.16 -22.67 1.81
CA ALA A 48 -11.80 -22.53 1.31
C ALA A 48 -11.77 -21.78 -0.04
N GLU A 49 -12.75 -22.03 -0.91
CA GLU A 49 -12.84 -21.33 -2.20
C GLU A 49 -13.15 -19.83 -2.01
N ALA A 50 -14.02 -19.51 -1.05
CA ALA A 50 -14.35 -18.13 -0.70
C ALA A 50 -13.13 -17.37 -0.14
N ILE A 51 -12.31 -18.03 0.70
CA ILE A 51 -11.07 -17.47 1.24
C ILE A 51 -10.06 -17.21 0.12
N LEU A 52 -9.86 -18.16 -0.79
CA LEU A 52 -8.94 -17.97 -1.93
C LEU A 52 -9.38 -16.83 -2.85
N LYS A 53 -10.69 -16.72 -3.12
CA LYS A 53 -11.25 -15.61 -3.89
C LYS A 53 -11.01 -14.26 -3.21
N LEU A 54 -11.13 -14.22 -1.89
CA LEU A 54 -10.87 -13.04 -1.08
C LEU A 54 -9.40 -12.63 -1.15
N PHE A 55 -8.47 -13.58 -1.01
CA PHE A 55 -7.03 -13.29 -1.12
C PHE A 55 -6.64 -12.79 -2.51
N ARG A 56 -7.29 -13.28 -3.58
CA ARG A 56 -7.13 -12.70 -4.92
C ARG A 56 -7.57 -11.24 -4.98
N GLN A 57 -8.72 -10.90 -4.39
CA GLN A 57 -9.20 -9.51 -4.36
C GLN A 57 -8.27 -8.59 -3.57
N TYR A 58 -7.75 -9.08 -2.44
CA TYR A 58 -6.72 -8.39 -1.68
C TYR A 58 -5.45 -8.15 -2.51
N GLN A 59 -4.96 -9.18 -3.21
CA GLN A 59 -3.81 -9.07 -4.10
C GLN A 59 -4.06 -8.05 -5.23
N ASP A 60 -5.20 -8.10 -5.90
CA ASP A 60 -5.56 -7.16 -6.98
C ASP A 60 -5.58 -5.70 -6.50
N GLU A 61 -6.04 -5.45 -5.27
CA GLU A 61 -6.06 -4.11 -4.68
C GLU A 61 -4.66 -3.62 -4.28
N ARG A 62 -3.79 -4.50 -3.76
CA ARG A 62 -2.50 -4.10 -3.15
C ARG A 62 -1.27 -4.28 -4.05
N ALA A 63 -1.29 -5.23 -4.98
CA ALA A 63 -0.22 -5.47 -5.94
C ALA A 63 0.25 -4.20 -6.69
N PRO A 64 -0.62 -3.31 -7.22
CA PRO A 64 -0.15 -2.10 -7.90
C PRO A 64 0.59 -1.14 -6.95
N HIS A 65 0.14 -1.04 -5.70
CA HIS A 65 0.77 -0.19 -4.69
C HIS A 65 2.14 -0.73 -4.27
N ALA A 66 2.24 -2.03 -4.01
CA ALA A 66 3.51 -2.68 -3.69
C ALA A 66 4.50 -2.61 -4.86
N ARG A 67 4.06 -2.82 -6.11
CA ARG A 67 4.90 -2.68 -7.29
C ARG A 67 5.43 -1.26 -7.46
N ALA A 68 4.59 -0.24 -7.21
CA ALA A 68 5.00 1.16 -7.22
C ALA A 68 6.04 1.48 -6.13
N ALA A 69 5.89 0.91 -4.94
CA ALA A 69 6.85 1.07 -3.84
C ALA A 69 8.22 0.44 -4.17
N VAL A 70 8.22 -0.77 -4.75
CA VAL A 70 9.44 -1.48 -5.18
C VAL A 70 10.16 -0.73 -6.31
N THR A 71 9.44 -0.27 -7.33
CA THR A 71 10.05 0.52 -8.42
C THR A 71 10.60 1.85 -7.91
N THR A 72 9.91 2.52 -6.99
CA THR A 72 10.40 3.77 -6.39
C THR A 72 11.69 3.51 -5.58
N SER A 73 11.71 2.46 -4.76
CA SER A 73 12.87 2.14 -3.92
C SER A 73 14.06 1.61 -4.71
N ALA A 74 13.85 0.88 -5.81
CA ALA A 74 14.92 0.39 -6.69
C ALA A 74 15.61 1.51 -7.49
N ASN A 75 14.88 2.58 -7.82
CA ASN A 75 15.42 3.71 -8.58
C ASN A 75 16.10 4.77 -7.70
N LEU A 76 15.87 4.77 -6.38
CA LEU A 76 16.52 5.70 -5.46
C LEU A 76 18.06 5.53 -5.46
N PRO A 77 18.62 4.33 -5.23
CA PRO A 77 20.07 4.13 -5.09
C PRO A 77 20.89 4.55 -6.32
N SER A 78 20.34 4.36 -7.53
CA SER A 78 21.01 4.75 -8.77
C SER A 78 21.11 6.27 -8.94
N LEU A 79 20.15 7.02 -8.38
CA LEU A 79 20.19 8.49 -8.30
C LEU A 79 21.20 8.98 -7.24
N PHE A 80 21.29 8.30 -6.09
CA PHE A 80 22.21 8.68 -5.01
C PHE A 80 23.68 8.43 -5.37
N GLY A 81 24.01 7.36 -6.10
CA GLY A 81 25.40 7.01 -6.41
C GLY A 81 26.11 7.96 -7.37
N ARG A 82 25.40 8.55 -8.34
CA ARG A 82 26.01 9.39 -9.40
C ARG A 82 26.08 10.89 -9.07
N PHE A 83 25.29 11.39 -8.12
CA PHE A 83 25.17 12.82 -7.82
C PHE A 83 25.23 13.14 -6.31
N ASN A 84 25.84 12.27 -5.50
CA ASN A 84 25.67 12.25 -4.05
C ASN A 84 25.84 13.62 -3.36
N THR A 85 26.81 14.44 -3.76
CA THR A 85 27.05 15.78 -3.17
C THR A 85 26.03 16.83 -3.61
N LEU A 86 25.66 16.86 -4.89
CA LEU A 86 24.69 17.79 -5.46
C LEU A 86 23.26 17.44 -5.00
N PHE A 87 22.92 16.16 -5.02
CA PHE A 87 21.62 15.64 -4.60
C PHE A 87 21.40 15.85 -3.10
N ARG A 88 22.44 15.65 -2.27
CA ARG A 88 22.39 15.96 -0.84
C ARG A 88 22.15 17.44 -0.58
N LYS A 89 22.84 18.35 -1.30
CA LYS A 89 22.59 19.80 -1.20
C LYS A 89 21.18 20.18 -1.65
N LEU A 90 20.66 19.53 -2.69
CA LEU A 90 19.30 19.70 -3.17
C LEU A 90 18.27 19.25 -2.13
N ILE A 91 18.39 18.03 -1.59
CA ILE A 91 17.47 17.47 -0.58
C ILE A 91 17.45 18.31 0.70
N LEU A 92 18.62 18.73 1.18
CA LEU A 92 18.73 19.55 2.39
C LEU A 92 18.11 20.94 2.23
N ASN A 93 18.01 21.44 0.98
CA ASN A 93 17.44 22.74 0.65
C ASN A 93 16.10 22.64 -0.10
N ILE A 94 15.39 21.50 -0.02
CA ILE A 94 14.07 21.38 -0.65
C ILE A 94 13.12 22.40 -0.01
N PRO A 95 12.46 23.26 -0.81
CA PRO A 95 11.43 24.15 -0.31
C PRO A 95 10.30 23.36 0.36
N MET A 96 9.81 23.85 1.51
CA MET A 96 8.78 23.15 2.30
C MET A 96 7.56 22.76 1.47
N TRP A 97 7.11 23.61 0.54
CA TRP A 97 5.97 23.31 -0.33
C TRP A 97 6.19 22.06 -1.20
N LEU A 98 7.41 21.88 -1.74
CA LEU A 98 7.75 20.74 -2.58
C LEU A 98 7.87 19.47 -1.73
N TRP A 99 8.40 19.59 -0.52
CA TRP A 99 8.42 18.50 0.46
C TRP A 99 7.00 18.07 0.85
N LEU A 100 6.11 19.02 1.10
CA LEU A 100 4.70 18.75 1.39
C LEU A 100 3.98 18.09 0.21
N MET A 101 4.27 18.50 -1.03
CA MET A 101 3.74 17.83 -2.22
C MET A 101 4.22 16.38 -2.31
N ALA A 102 5.53 16.12 -2.13
CA ALA A 102 6.08 14.77 -2.12
C ALA A 102 5.46 13.89 -1.02
N LEU A 103 5.37 14.42 0.21
CA LEU A 103 4.76 13.74 1.35
C LEU A 103 3.28 13.46 1.12
N SER A 104 2.54 14.41 0.54
CA SER A 104 1.13 14.22 0.23
C SER A 104 0.93 13.07 -0.75
N LYS A 105 1.76 12.99 -1.81
CA LYS A 105 1.74 11.91 -2.80
C LYS A 105 2.07 10.55 -2.17
N ALA A 106 3.13 10.49 -1.35
CA ALA A 106 3.54 9.27 -0.67
C ALA A 106 2.46 8.78 0.33
N ARG A 107 1.73 9.70 0.96
CA ARG A 107 0.67 9.40 1.92
C ARG A 107 -0.74 9.42 1.31
N LYS A 108 -0.91 9.21 -0.01
CA LYS A 108 -2.26 9.11 -0.61
C LYS A 108 -2.96 7.80 -0.29
N SER A 109 -2.20 6.70 -0.20
CA SER A 109 -2.74 5.41 0.23
C SER A 109 -2.82 5.40 1.75
N ARG A 110 -4.02 5.60 2.29
CA ARG A 110 -4.35 5.49 3.72
C ARG A 110 -5.59 4.64 3.83
N PRO A 111 -5.46 3.31 3.74
CA PRO A 111 -6.60 2.44 3.86
C PRO A 111 -7.21 2.58 5.26
N TRP A 112 -8.53 2.55 5.31
CA TRP A 112 -9.34 2.65 6.52
C TRP A 112 -9.99 1.30 6.82
N ILE A 113 -10.26 1.05 8.10
CA ILE A 113 -10.92 -0.17 8.56
C ILE A 113 -12.45 0.01 8.49
N SER A 114 -13.15 -0.88 7.79
CA SER A 114 -14.57 -0.72 7.45
C SER A 114 -15.54 -0.85 8.61
N PHE A 115 -15.14 -1.54 9.68
CA PHE A 115 -15.97 -1.79 10.85
C PHE A 115 -15.74 -0.78 12.00
N PHE A 116 -14.82 0.17 11.84
CA PHE A 116 -14.68 1.29 12.78
C PHE A 116 -15.57 2.46 12.38
N PRO A 117 -16.10 3.22 13.35
CA PRO A 117 -16.76 4.49 13.06
C PRO A 117 -15.83 5.38 12.25
N SER A 118 -16.38 6.09 11.25
CA SER A 118 -15.59 7.03 10.46
C SER A 118 -15.08 8.14 11.37
N ALA A 119 -13.75 8.27 11.48
CA ALA A 119 -13.18 9.41 12.14
C ALA A 119 -13.38 10.67 11.28
N ASN A 120 -13.46 11.83 11.93
CA ASN A 120 -13.41 13.10 11.23
C ASN A 120 -12.08 13.21 10.48
N ASP A 121 -12.12 13.15 9.14
CA ASP A 121 -10.95 13.35 8.31
C ASP A 121 -10.54 14.82 8.36
N ALA A 122 -9.63 15.15 9.30
CA ALA A 122 -8.99 16.46 9.40
C ALA A 122 -7.85 16.63 8.37
N GLY A 123 -7.67 15.68 7.45
CA GLY A 123 -6.64 15.71 6.43
C GLY A 123 -6.93 16.75 5.35
N SER A 124 -5.88 17.49 4.95
CA SER A 124 -5.96 18.43 3.82
C SER A 124 -6.18 17.75 2.46
N GLN A 125 -5.93 16.43 2.35
CA GLN A 125 -6.17 15.65 1.13
C GLN A 125 -6.99 14.42 1.44
N LYS A 126 -8.00 14.18 0.60
CA LYS A 126 -8.83 12.98 0.67
C LYS A 126 -7.97 11.72 0.41
N PRO A 127 -8.21 10.63 1.16
CA PRO A 127 -7.54 9.37 0.91
C PRO A 127 -7.91 8.82 -0.48
N HIS A 128 -7.01 8.01 -1.04
CA HIS A 128 -7.28 7.30 -2.29
C HIS A 128 -8.50 6.39 -2.14
N TYR A 129 -9.26 6.21 -3.23
CA TYR A 129 -10.39 5.27 -3.25
C TYR A 129 -9.92 3.87 -2.85
N GLN A 130 -10.66 3.25 -1.93
CA GLN A 130 -10.37 1.94 -1.37
C GLN A 130 -11.53 0.98 -1.68
N PRO A 131 -11.35 0.04 -2.64
CA PRO A 131 -12.37 -0.94 -3.01
C PRO A 131 -12.87 -1.79 -1.83
N SER A 132 -11.96 -2.25 -0.97
CA SER A 132 -12.30 -3.03 0.23
C SER A 132 -13.27 -2.25 1.14
N LEU A 133 -12.94 -1.00 1.48
CA LEU A 133 -13.79 -0.15 2.33
C LEU A 133 -15.18 0.06 1.73
N ALA A 134 -15.27 0.38 0.43
CA ALA A 134 -16.56 0.64 -0.23
C ALA A 134 -17.48 -0.59 -0.25
N ARG A 135 -16.91 -1.79 -0.26
CA ARG A 135 -17.66 -3.06 -0.31
C ARG A 135 -18.09 -3.55 1.06
N THR A 136 -17.27 -3.33 2.08
CA THR A 136 -17.44 -3.98 3.40
C THR A 136 -17.99 -3.04 4.46
N ARG A 137 -18.12 -1.75 4.15
CA ARG A 137 -18.74 -0.78 5.05
C ARG A 137 -20.21 -1.16 5.28
N PRO A 138 -20.66 -1.26 6.55
CA PRO A 138 -22.07 -1.39 6.87
C PRO A 138 -22.82 -0.21 6.23
N LYS A 139 -23.89 -0.49 5.49
CA LYS A 139 -24.82 0.59 5.09
C LYS A 139 -25.57 0.96 6.35
N ASP A 140 -25.33 2.18 6.83
CA ASP A 140 -26.04 2.74 7.98
C ASP A 140 -27.56 2.55 7.75
N HIS A 141 -28.21 1.86 8.68
CA HIS A 141 -29.67 1.68 8.72
C HIS A 141 -30.33 2.92 9.33
#